data_AF-A0A447TH55-F1
#
_entry.id   AF-A0A447TH55-F1
#
_cell.length_a   1.000
_cell.length_b   1.000
_cell.length_c   1.000
_cell.angle_alpha   90.00
_cell.angle_beta   90.00
_cell.angle_gamma   90.00
#
_symmetry.space_group_name_H-M   'P 1'
#
loop_
_entity.id
_entity.type
_entity.pdbx_description
1 polymer ?
#
loop_
_entity_poly.entity_id
_entity_poly.type
_entity_poly.pdbx_seq_one_letter_code
_entity_poly.pdbx_strand_id
1 'polypeptide(L)'
;MCFSSGTARLCTWPQVLGSCQQPDLLDWTMHPPALQPGEWYDSHGCYSGSAWVMNGRLWLIYTGNVRDGEVRHSYQCLAVSDDGIHFTKLGPALEKPPASYTSHFRDPRLWRDWDGFHLALGAQRNNGSGTVLHFHSATLQHWTLRGELLPGSDNGYMCECPDLLTLQDRQLLLFCPQGQAGADWPWPNANASCYTSRQQDGAVFDRPHALDYGPDFYAPQTLHGPHGEHILWGWMGRPEQPDTPSVADGWSHCLSAPRLLSWRDGLLSQQPHPALQALRGKGVLLTDQAIHGDWQHAAVHGECGELQLNLRSTDASACHLLLRQGQHCHTG
;
A
#
# COMPACT_ATOMS: atom_id res chain seq x y z
N MET A 1 -5.49 7.08 6.32
CA MET A 1 -4.53 5.96 6.15
C MET A 1 -3.91 5.67 7.50
N CYS A 2 -3.82 4.41 7.87
CA CYS A 2 -3.34 3.97 9.17
C CYS A 2 -1.84 3.64 9.08
N PHE A 3 -0.97 4.38 9.78
CA PHE A 3 0.49 4.21 9.70
C PHE A 3 1.12 3.81 11.04
N SER A 4 2.06 2.87 11.02
CA SER A 4 3.03 2.69 12.10
C SER A 4 4.00 3.87 12.16
N SER A 5 3.80 4.76 13.13
CA SER A 5 4.79 5.81 13.44
C SER A 5 5.94 5.20 14.23
N GLY A 6 7.11 5.08 13.61
CA GLY A 6 8.37 4.78 14.29
C GLY A 6 9.32 5.96 14.19
N THR A 7 9.46 6.73 15.27
CA THR A 7 10.59 7.66 15.45
C THR A 7 11.79 6.92 16.03
N ALA A 8 12.96 7.17 15.48
CA ALA A 8 14.15 6.36 15.66
C ALA A 8 14.69 6.33 17.09
N ARG A 9 14.98 5.10 17.55
CA ARG A 9 16.19 4.64 18.27
C ARG A 9 15.91 3.20 18.71
N LEU A 10 16.51 2.23 18.02
CA LEU A 10 16.72 0.84 18.47
C LEU A 10 15.65 0.30 19.44
N CYS A 11 14.43 -0.03 19.01
CA CYS A 11 13.44 -0.57 19.95
C CYS A 11 12.28 -1.33 19.29
N THR A 12 12.03 -2.48 19.89
CA THR A 12 10.77 -3.23 19.98
C THR A 12 9.61 -2.37 20.50
N TRP A 13 9.07 -1.46 19.69
CA TRP A 13 7.83 -0.71 20.02
C TRP A 13 6.61 -1.35 19.34
N PRO A 14 5.43 -1.34 20.01
CA PRO A 14 4.25 -1.98 19.46
C PRO A 14 3.64 -1.08 18.36
N GLN A 15 3.19 -1.69 17.26
CA GLN A 15 2.69 -0.94 16.08
C GLN A 15 1.45 -0.10 16.43
N VAL A 16 1.47 1.17 16.03
CA VAL A 16 0.41 2.17 16.23
C VAL A 16 -0.19 2.53 14.86
N LEU A 17 -1.43 3.03 14.78
CA LEU A 17 -1.97 3.59 13.54
C LEU A 17 -2.13 5.11 13.67
N GLY A 18 -1.35 5.88 12.94
CA GLY A 18 -1.46 7.33 12.80
C GLY A 18 -2.58 7.75 11.85
N SER A 19 -3.01 9.02 11.93
CA SER A 19 -4.00 9.61 11.01
C SER A 19 -3.66 11.06 10.65
N CYS A 20 -4.14 11.49 9.50
CA CYS A 20 -4.02 12.85 8.98
C CYS A 20 -5.27 13.19 8.13
N GLN A 21 -5.65 14.47 8.09
CA GLN A 21 -6.81 14.97 7.36
C GLN A 21 -6.40 16.08 6.39
N GLN A 22 -7.03 16.13 5.21
CA GLN A 22 -6.73 17.17 4.21
C GLN A 22 -7.81 17.31 3.10
N PRO A 23 -8.21 18.54 2.68
CA PRO A 23 -9.08 18.79 1.52
C PRO A 23 -8.41 18.80 0.13
N ASP A 24 -7.12 19.13 0.01
CA ASP A 24 -6.37 19.38 -1.24
C ASP A 24 -5.25 18.36 -1.56
N LEU A 25 -4.95 17.43 -0.62
CA LEU A 25 -3.87 16.41 -0.70
C LEU A 25 -2.43 16.94 -0.58
N LEU A 26 -2.24 18.22 -0.22
CA LEU A 26 -0.94 18.89 -0.13
C LEU A 26 -0.59 19.27 1.31
N ASP A 27 -1.48 19.95 2.02
CA ASP A 27 -1.17 20.57 3.33
C ASP A 27 -1.64 19.73 4.53
N TRP A 28 -0.92 18.66 4.85
CA TRP A 28 -1.36 17.67 5.84
C TRP A 28 -1.32 18.16 7.29
N THR A 29 -2.43 17.99 8.01
CA THR A 29 -2.47 18.15 9.47
C THR A 29 -2.34 16.80 10.16
N MET A 30 -1.36 16.67 11.05
CA MET A 30 -1.14 15.47 11.83
C MET A 30 -2.08 15.43 13.04
N HIS A 31 -2.75 14.28 13.23
CA HIS A 31 -3.56 14.02 14.40
C HIS A 31 -2.86 13.05 15.37
N PRO A 32 -3.34 12.93 16.61
CA PRO A 32 -2.92 11.85 17.49
C PRO A 32 -3.11 10.47 16.83
N PRO A 33 -2.39 9.45 17.33
CA PRO A 33 -2.65 8.07 16.94
C PRO A 33 -4.13 7.70 16.98
N ALA A 34 -4.64 7.19 15.87
CA ALA A 34 -6.01 6.70 15.75
C ALA A 34 -6.22 5.44 16.61
N LEU A 35 -5.27 4.50 16.57
CA LEU A 35 -5.29 3.27 17.38
C LEU A 35 -3.93 3.01 18.00
N GLN A 36 -3.92 2.71 19.30
CA GLN A 36 -2.75 2.28 20.04
C GLN A 36 -2.97 0.88 20.63
N PRO A 37 -1.95 0.01 20.66
CA PRO A 37 -1.97 -1.29 21.34
C PRO A 37 -2.37 -1.15 22.82
N GLY A 38 -3.19 -2.08 23.31
CA GLY A 38 -3.53 -2.10 24.73
C GLY A 38 -4.61 -3.09 25.13
N GLU A 39 -5.34 -3.64 24.16
CA GLU A 39 -6.37 -4.64 24.42
C GLU A 39 -5.76 -6.04 24.30
N TRP A 40 -6.44 -7.05 24.86
CA TRP A 40 -5.94 -8.43 24.86
C TRP A 40 -5.67 -8.96 23.44
N TYR A 41 -6.44 -8.50 22.45
CA TYR A 41 -6.36 -8.90 21.05
C TYR A 41 -5.38 -8.08 20.20
N ASP A 42 -4.80 -7.00 20.74
CA ASP A 42 -3.83 -6.15 20.01
C ASP A 42 -2.63 -5.71 20.86
N SER A 43 -2.36 -6.43 21.95
CA SER A 43 -1.32 -6.14 22.94
C SER A 43 0.09 -5.99 22.36
N HIS A 44 0.37 -6.58 21.20
CA HIS A 44 1.66 -6.53 20.51
C HIS A 44 1.62 -5.75 19.19
N GLY A 45 0.53 -5.04 18.91
CA GLY A 45 0.43 -4.16 17.75
C GLY A 45 -0.97 -4.03 17.17
N CYS A 46 -1.32 -2.80 16.79
CA CYS A 46 -2.40 -2.50 15.86
C CYS A 46 -1.80 -2.50 14.45
N TYR A 47 -1.97 -3.60 13.73
CA TYR A 47 -1.47 -3.79 12.37
C TYR A 47 -2.43 -3.14 11.35
N SER A 48 -2.03 -3.17 10.08
CA SER A 48 -2.74 -2.58 8.96
C SER A 48 -4.21 -2.99 8.87
N GLY A 49 -4.96 -2.17 8.15
CA GLY A 49 -6.40 -2.31 8.00
C GLY A 49 -6.95 -1.31 6.99
N SER A 50 -8.26 -1.18 6.97
CA SER A 50 -8.98 -0.27 6.06
C SER A 50 -10.10 0.46 6.78
N ALA A 51 -10.58 1.52 6.15
CA ALA A 51 -11.63 2.37 6.68
C ALA A 51 -12.83 2.40 5.72
N TRP A 52 -14.03 2.55 6.29
CA TRP A 52 -15.27 2.70 5.54
C TRP A 52 -16.18 3.70 6.24
N VAL A 53 -16.81 4.60 5.47
CA VAL A 53 -17.78 5.56 6.01
C VAL A 53 -19.18 4.96 5.92
N MET A 54 -19.88 4.89 7.05
CA MET A 54 -21.24 4.39 7.11
C MET A 54 -22.04 5.10 8.20
N ASN A 55 -23.25 5.53 7.86
CA ASN A 55 -24.17 6.24 8.76
C ASN A 55 -23.53 7.46 9.43
N GLY A 56 -22.72 8.21 8.67
CA GLY A 56 -22.02 9.40 9.17
C GLY A 56 -20.83 9.12 10.10
N ARG A 57 -20.47 7.85 10.32
CA ARG A 57 -19.35 7.43 11.17
C ARG A 57 -18.24 6.82 10.34
N LEU A 58 -17.01 6.96 10.81
CA LEU A 58 -15.85 6.28 10.24
C LEU A 58 -15.62 4.96 10.96
N TRP A 59 -15.73 3.86 10.22
CA TRP A 59 -15.46 2.51 10.71
C TRP A 59 -14.10 2.05 10.25
N LEU A 60 -13.31 1.48 11.15
CA LEU A 60 -12.07 0.79 10.84
C LEU A 60 -12.27 -0.70 11.02
N ILE A 61 -11.67 -1.47 10.12
CA ILE A 61 -11.29 -2.86 10.37
C ILE A 61 -9.77 -2.94 10.33
N TYR A 62 -9.15 -3.59 11.30
CA TYR A 62 -7.69 -3.69 11.41
C TYR A 62 -7.27 -5.04 11.98
N THR A 63 -6.00 -5.40 11.82
CA THR A 63 -5.47 -6.59 12.47
C THR A 63 -4.93 -6.26 13.86
N GLY A 64 -5.50 -6.84 14.90
CA GLY A 64 -4.87 -6.93 16.23
C GLY A 64 -3.83 -8.04 16.22
N ASN A 65 -2.62 -7.74 16.68
CA ASN A 65 -1.50 -8.68 16.75
C ASN A 65 -1.14 -8.97 18.20
N VAL A 66 -1.00 -10.26 18.52
CA VAL A 66 -0.54 -10.76 19.81
C VAL A 66 0.58 -11.77 19.57
N ARG A 67 1.62 -11.72 20.40
CA ARG A 67 2.72 -12.68 20.40
C ARG A 67 2.73 -13.47 21.70
N ASP A 68 2.89 -14.78 21.58
CA ASP A 68 3.21 -15.68 22.68
C ASP A 68 4.53 -16.38 22.33
N GLY A 69 5.64 -15.79 22.76
CA GLY A 69 6.96 -16.11 22.23
C GLY A 69 7.02 -15.92 20.71
N GLU A 70 7.39 -16.98 19.99
CA GLU A 70 7.44 -16.99 18.52
C GLU A 70 6.05 -17.12 17.86
N VAL A 71 5.04 -17.56 18.62
CA VAL A 71 3.70 -17.81 18.11
C VAL A 71 2.98 -16.48 17.89
N ARG A 72 2.45 -16.28 16.68
CA ARG A 72 1.56 -15.15 16.39
C ARG A 72 0.10 -15.56 16.53
N HIS A 73 -0.69 -14.66 17.10
CA HIS A 73 -2.14 -14.64 16.99
C HIS A 73 -2.59 -13.34 16.34
N SER A 74 -3.52 -13.44 15.40
CA SER A 74 -3.98 -12.33 14.57
C SER A 74 -5.51 -12.24 14.56
N TYR A 75 -6.04 -11.10 14.97
CA TYR A 75 -7.47 -10.87 15.19
C TYR A 75 -7.96 -9.76 14.27
N GLN A 76 -9.08 -9.93 13.56
CA GLN A 76 -9.63 -8.85 12.73
C GLN A 76 -10.62 -8.05 13.58
N CYS A 77 -10.22 -6.84 13.93
CA CYS A 77 -10.85 -6.00 14.96
C CYS A 77 -11.58 -4.81 14.34
N LEU A 78 -12.68 -4.40 14.96
CA LEU A 78 -13.43 -3.21 14.57
C LEU A 78 -13.12 -2.04 15.49
N ALA A 79 -13.12 -0.84 14.93
CA ALA A 79 -13.17 0.41 15.68
C ALA A 79 -14.08 1.41 14.98
N VAL A 80 -14.60 2.39 15.71
CA VAL A 80 -15.51 3.41 15.15
C VAL A 80 -15.17 4.79 15.70
N SER A 81 -15.34 5.80 14.85
CA SER A 81 -15.15 7.21 15.20
C SER A 81 -16.29 8.06 14.66
N ASP A 82 -16.71 9.04 15.45
CA ASP A 82 -17.70 10.05 15.10
C ASP A 82 -17.06 11.34 14.54
N ASP A 83 -15.78 11.58 14.83
CA ASP A 83 -15.05 12.79 14.44
C ASP A 83 -13.86 12.52 13.49
N GLY A 84 -13.57 11.25 13.21
CA GLY A 84 -12.45 10.80 12.39
C GLY A 84 -11.08 10.88 13.07
N ILE A 85 -11.02 11.30 14.33
CA ILE A 85 -9.78 11.53 15.10
C ILE A 85 -9.70 10.55 16.27
N HIS A 86 -10.77 10.43 17.05
CA HIS A 86 -10.82 9.56 18.23
C HIS A 86 -11.63 8.30 17.92
N PHE A 87 -11.02 7.14 18.13
CA PHE A 87 -11.63 5.85 17.81
C PHE A 87 -11.94 5.05 19.07
N THR A 88 -13.13 4.48 19.11
CA THR A 88 -13.53 3.48 20.10
C THR A 88 -13.34 2.09 19.51
N LYS A 89 -12.49 1.27 20.12
CA LYS A 89 -12.34 -0.13 19.74
C LYS A 89 -13.57 -0.93 20.16
N LEU A 90 -14.06 -1.78 19.26
CA LEU A 90 -15.23 -2.64 19.47
C LEU A 90 -14.87 -4.11 19.68
N GLY A 91 -13.60 -4.47 19.51
CA GLY A 91 -13.11 -5.84 19.66
C GLY A 91 -13.03 -6.62 18.34
N PRO A 92 -12.66 -7.91 18.41
CA PRO A 92 -12.51 -8.77 17.25
C PRO A 92 -13.87 -9.12 16.64
N ALA A 93 -14.04 -8.84 15.34
CA ALA A 93 -15.13 -9.37 14.52
C ALA A 93 -14.80 -10.75 13.93
N LEU A 94 -13.51 -11.08 13.85
CA LEU A 94 -13.06 -12.40 13.41
C LEU A 94 -11.81 -12.80 14.21
N GLU A 95 -11.99 -13.71 15.17
CA GLU A 95 -11.00 -14.05 16.19
C GLU A 95 -9.93 -15.04 15.75
N LYS A 96 -10.22 -15.89 14.75
CA LYS A 96 -9.31 -16.94 14.32
C LYS A 96 -9.43 -17.21 12.82
N PRO A 97 -8.33 -17.58 12.15
CA PRO A 97 -8.39 -18.06 10.77
C PRO A 97 -9.28 -19.31 10.67
N PRO A 98 -9.91 -19.57 9.50
CA PRO A 98 -10.52 -20.87 9.22
C PRO A 98 -9.47 -22.00 9.30
N ALA A 99 -9.90 -23.22 9.60
CA ALA A 99 -9.00 -24.34 9.94
C ALA A 99 -7.92 -24.67 8.90
N SER A 100 -8.13 -24.33 7.63
CA SER A 100 -7.18 -24.58 6.53
C SER A 100 -6.06 -23.53 6.41
N TYR A 101 -6.04 -22.51 7.28
CA TYR A 101 -5.13 -21.38 7.22
C TYR A 101 -4.39 -21.16 8.55
N THR A 102 -3.19 -20.61 8.46
CA THR A 102 -2.31 -20.35 9.61
C THR A 102 -2.60 -18.99 10.25
N SER A 103 -1.87 -18.62 11.32
CA SER A 103 -1.91 -17.27 11.91
C SER A 103 -1.29 -16.17 11.02
N HIS A 104 -0.82 -16.49 9.81
CA HIS A 104 -0.62 -15.49 8.75
C HIS A 104 -1.98 -15.16 8.17
N PHE A 105 -2.62 -14.17 8.78
CA PHE A 105 -4.02 -13.84 8.55
C PHE A 105 -4.29 -12.39 8.96
N ARG A 106 -4.09 -11.44 8.03
CA ARG A 106 -3.96 -10.01 8.34
C ARG A 106 -4.26 -9.09 7.16
N ASP A 107 -4.32 -7.80 7.46
CA ASP A 107 -4.49 -6.67 6.55
C ASP A 107 -5.89 -6.63 5.88
N PRO A 108 -6.96 -6.47 6.69
CA PRO A 108 -8.33 -6.50 6.19
C PRO A 108 -8.67 -5.29 5.30
N ARG A 109 -9.20 -5.55 4.10
CA ARG A 109 -9.87 -4.57 3.23
C ARG A 109 -11.40 -4.75 3.26
N LEU A 110 -12.10 -3.79 3.84
CA LEU A 110 -13.56 -3.75 3.95
C LEU A 110 -14.17 -2.97 2.79
N TRP A 111 -15.25 -3.52 2.22
CA TRP A 111 -16.17 -2.77 1.38
C TRP A 111 -17.61 -3.24 1.62
N ARG A 112 -18.57 -2.52 1.06
CA ARG A 112 -19.99 -2.88 1.11
C ARG A 112 -20.58 -2.86 -0.29
N ASP A 113 -21.39 -3.88 -0.58
CA ASP A 113 -22.21 -3.98 -1.78
C ASP A 113 -23.68 -4.21 -1.40
N TRP A 114 -24.54 -4.45 -2.39
CA TRP A 114 -25.99 -4.61 -2.23
C TRP A 114 -26.38 -5.77 -1.29
N ASP A 115 -25.58 -6.84 -1.20
CA ASP A 115 -25.85 -8.02 -0.38
C ASP A 115 -25.17 -8.01 1.00
N GLY A 116 -24.42 -6.95 1.33
CA GLY A 116 -23.81 -6.76 2.64
C GLY A 116 -22.37 -6.27 2.59
N PHE A 117 -21.64 -6.62 3.64
CA PHE A 117 -20.23 -6.27 3.83
C PHE A 117 -19.34 -7.40 3.34
N HIS A 118 -18.19 -7.02 2.81
CA HIS A 118 -17.20 -7.95 2.32
C HIS A 118 -15.82 -7.60 2.84
N LEU A 119 -14.99 -8.62 2.97
CA LEU A 119 -13.63 -8.50 3.47
C LEU A 119 -12.68 -9.25 2.55
N ALA A 120 -11.66 -8.57 2.05
CA ALA A 120 -10.49 -9.21 1.46
C ALA A 120 -9.42 -9.25 2.56
N LEU A 121 -8.78 -10.40 2.74
CA LEU A 121 -7.85 -10.60 3.84
C LEU A 121 -6.69 -11.48 3.43
N GLY A 122 -5.47 -10.99 3.67
CA GLY A 122 -4.26 -11.71 3.37
C GLY A 122 -4.15 -12.96 4.24
N ALA A 123 -3.78 -14.10 3.65
CA ALA A 123 -3.67 -15.35 4.39
C ALA A 123 -2.52 -16.25 3.89
N GLN A 124 -2.13 -17.20 4.73
CA GLN A 124 -1.31 -18.36 4.37
C GLN A 124 -2.09 -19.64 4.63
N ARG A 125 -2.07 -20.56 3.67
CA ARG A 125 -2.63 -21.92 3.80
C ARG A 125 -1.73 -22.78 4.67
N ASN A 126 -2.26 -23.85 5.25
CA ASN A 126 -1.47 -24.81 6.04
C ASN A 126 -0.32 -25.48 5.27
N ASN A 127 -0.36 -25.48 3.93
CA ASN A 127 0.73 -25.96 3.09
C ASN A 127 1.86 -24.94 2.90
N GLY A 128 1.78 -23.76 3.53
CA GLY A 128 2.77 -22.69 3.47
C GLY A 128 2.56 -21.66 2.37
N SER A 129 1.62 -21.85 1.43
CA SER A 129 1.39 -20.92 0.31
C SER A 129 0.50 -19.72 0.68
N GLY A 130 0.80 -18.55 0.10
CA GLY A 130 0.05 -17.31 0.27
C GLY A 130 -1.23 -17.25 -0.56
N THR A 131 -2.25 -16.56 -0.05
CA THR A 131 -3.50 -16.28 -0.74
C THR A 131 -4.18 -15.00 -0.20
N VAL A 132 -5.27 -14.62 -0.85
CA VAL A 132 -6.21 -13.61 -0.36
C VAL A 132 -7.58 -14.26 -0.22
N LEU A 133 -8.19 -14.14 0.95
CA LEU A 133 -9.51 -14.69 1.28
C LEU A 133 -10.59 -13.65 1.08
N HIS A 134 -11.77 -14.10 0.66
CA HIS A 134 -12.99 -13.30 0.62
C HIS A 134 -13.96 -13.76 1.69
N PHE A 135 -14.36 -12.86 2.58
CA PHE A 135 -15.45 -13.07 3.52
C PHE A 135 -16.64 -12.17 3.19
N HIS A 136 -17.82 -12.59 3.63
CA HIS A 136 -19.07 -11.84 3.56
C HIS A 136 -19.76 -11.78 4.92
N SER A 137 -20.43 -10.67 5.20
CA SER A 137 -21.23 -10.47 6.41
C SER A 137 -22.44 -9.58 6.13
N ALA A 138 -23.60 -9.91 6.70
CA ALA A 138 -24.75 -8.99 6.67
C ALA A 138 -24.66 -7.88 7.74
N THR A 139 -23.86 -8.07 8.80
CA THR A 139 -23.93 -7.26 10.03
C THR A 139 -22.58 -6.77 10.57
N LEU A 140 -21.46 -7.05 9.87
CA LEU A 140 -20.07 -6.88 10.34
C LEU A 140 -19.65 -7.76 11.52
N GLN A 141 -20.57 -8.46 12.18
CA GLN A 141 -20.29 -9.28 13.37
C GLN A 141 -20.06 -10.75 13.01
N HIS A 142 -20.75 -11.26 11.99
CA HIS A 142 -20.67 -12.66 11.58
C HIS A 142 -20.17 -12.76 10.15
N TRP A 143 -18.98 -13.31 10.00
CA TRP A 143 -18.29 -13.42 8.71
C TRP A 143 -18.31 -14.86 8.21
N THR A 144 -18.73 -15.04 6.97
CA THR A 144 -18.69 -16.33 6.26
C THR A 144 -17.61 -16.30 5.20
N LEU A 145 -16.71 -17.29 5.21
CA LEU A 145 -15.73 -17.45 4.14
C LEU A 145 -16.44 -17.82 2.84
N ARG A 146 -16.26 -17.00 1.79
CA ARG A 146 -16.76 -17.25 0.43
C ARG A 146 -15.77 -18.05 -0.41
N GLY A 147 -14.48 -17.87 -0.17
CA GLY A 147 -13.42 -18.60 -0.86
C GLY A 147 -12.14 -17.79 -0.98
N GLU A 148 -11.30 -18.18 -1.92
CA GLU A 148 -10.02 -17.54 -2.20
C GLU A 148 -10.14 -16.67 -3.45
N LEU A 149 -9.71 -15.41 -3.37
CA LEU A 149 -9.54 -14.53 -4.52
C LEU A 149 -8.26 -14.84 -5.30
N LEU A 150 -7.27 -15.44 -4.63
CA LEU A 150 -5.97 -15.75 -5.19
C LEU A 150 -5.63 -17.25 -4.99
N PRO A 151 -6.29 -18.17 -5.72
CA PRO A 151 -6.21 -19.61 -5.47
C PRO A 151 -4.87 -20.26 -5.89
N GLY A 152 -4.03 -19.57 -6.67
CA GLY A 152 -2.73 -20.09 -7.10
C GLY A 152 -1.73 -20.30 -5.96
N SER A 153 -0.69 -21.10 -6.24
CA SER A 153 0.42 -21.39 -5.32
C SER A 153 1.61 -20.44 -5.46
N ASP A 154 1.71 -19.72 -6.57
CA ASP A 154 2.93 -18.97 -6.96
C ASP A 154 2.99 -17.56 -6.35
N ASN A 155 2.31 -17.37 -5.22
CA ASN A 155 2.10 -16.08 -4.56
C ASN A 155 3.02 -15.88 -3.35
N GLY A 156 4.10 -16.66 -3.27
CA GLY A 156 4.95 -16.72 -2.09
C GLY A 156 4.27 -17.42 -0.91
N TYR A 157 4.76 -17.16 0.31
CA TYR A 157 4.23 -17.77 1.52
C TYR A 157 3.09 -16.97 2.16
N MET A 158 2.86 -15.73 1.76
CA MET A 158 1.82 -14.83 2.27
C MET A 158 1.50 -13.75 1.25
N CYS A 159 0.25 -13.29 1.18
CA CYS A 159 -0.12 -12.08 0.45
C CYS A 159 -0.58 -11.00 1.44
N GLU A 160 0.25 -9.97 1.66
CA GLU A 160 -0.08 -8.84 2.54
C GLU A 160 -0.91 -7.77 1.81
N CYS A 161 -1.51 -6.89 2.62
CA CYS A 161 -2.16 -5.66 2.18
C CYS A 161 -3.05 -5.82 0.92
N PRO A 162 -3.99 -6.79 0.91
CA PRO A 162 -4.90 -6.91 -0.21
C PRO A 162 -5.75 -5.64 -0.35
N ASP A 163 -5.96 -5.22 -1.58
CA ASP A 163 -6.91 -4.18 -1.92
C ASP A 163 -7.74 -4.60 -3.13
N LEU A 164 -9.02 -4.26 -3.13
CA LEU A 164 -9.96 -4.62 -4.18
C LEU A 164 -10.68 -3.37 -4.66
N LEU A 165 -10.58 -3.09 -5.95
CA LEU A 165 -11.24 -1.96 -6.60
C LEU A 165 -11.79 -2.34 -7.96
N THR A 166 -12.72 -1.52 -8.46
CA THR A 166 -13.28 -1.67 -9.80
C THR A 166 -12.87 -0.47 -10.64
N LEU A 167 -12.28 -0.72 -11.81
CA LEU A 167 -11.97 0.28 -12.81
C LEU A 167 -12.60 -0.15 -14.12
N GLN A 168 -13.50 0.67 -14.66
CA GLN A 168 -14.30 0.34 -15.86
C GLN A 168 -15.07 -0.98 -15.66
N ASP A 169 -14.92 -1.95 -16.56
CA ASP A 169 -15.56 -3.28 -16.52
C ASP A 169 -14.75 -4.33 -15.75
N ARG A 170 -13.69 -3.91 -15.04
CA ARG A 170 -12.74 -4.81 -14.38
C ARG A 170 -12.68 -4.64 -12.88
N GLN A 171 -12.55 -5.77 -12.21
CA GLN A 171 -12.13 -5.83 -10.82
C GLN A 171 -10.63 -6.07 -10.75
N LEU A 172 -9.93 -5.26 -9.96
CA LEU A 172 -8.51 -5.36 -9.71
C LEU A 172 -8.28 -5.76 -8.25
N LEU A 173 -7.41 -6.75 -8.06
CA LEU A 173 -6.89 -7.18 -6.77
C LEU A 173 -5.42 -6.78 -6.68
N LEU A 174 -5.11 -5.86 -5.77
CA LEU A 174 -3.75 -5.53 -5.37
C LEU A 174 -3.37 -6.41 -4.18
N PHE A 175 -2.11 -6.79 -4.10
CA PHE A 175 -1.57 -7.57 -2.99
C PHE A 175 -0.05 -7.51 -2.97
N CYS A 176 0.54 -7.84 -1.83
CA CYS A 176 1.97 -7.85 -1.60
C CYS A 176 2.45 -9.28 -1.31
N PRO A 177 2.89 -10.06 -2.31
CA PRO A 177 3.41 -11.40 -2.08
C PRO A 177 4.72 -11.33 -1.29
N GLN A 178 4.85 -12.15 -0.25
CA GLN A 178 6.08 -12.34 0.51
C GLN A 178 6.72 -13.67 0.13
N GLY A 179 8.00 -13.64 -0.23
CA GLY A 179 8.76 -14.82 -0.58
C GLY A 179 10.26 -14.60 -0.42
N GLN A 180 11.05 -15.67 -0.61
CA GLN A 180 12.50 -15.55 -0.68
C GLN A 180 12.93 -15.37 -2.14
N ALA A 181 13.78 -14.36 -2.37
CA ALA A 181 14.41 -14.16 -3.67
C ALA A 181 15.24 -15.40 -4.06
N GLY A 182 15.00 -15.92 -5.26
CA GLY A 182 15.63 -17.12 -5.83
C GLY A 182 15.32 -17.23 -7.33
N ALA A 183 15.85 -18.27 -7.99
CA ALA A 183 15.78 -18.40 -9.45
C ALA A 183 14.35 -18.40 -10.04
N ASP A 184 13.35 -18.77 -9.23
CA ASP A 184 11.94 -18.88 -9.64
C ASP A 184 11.03 -17.78 -9.05
N TRP A 185 11.60 -16.75 -8.40
CA TRP A 185 10.81 -15.62 -7.87
C TRP A 185 10.42 -14.67 -9.01
N PRO A 186 9.11 -14.51 -9.33
CA PRO A 186 8.70 -13.79 -10.54
C PRO A 186 8.72 -12.26 -10.39
N TRP A 187 9.10 -11.75 -9.22
CA TRP A 187 8.97 -10.34 -8.88
C TRP A 187 10.31 -9.62 -8.77
N PRO A 188 10.37 -8.30 -9.04
CA PRO A 188 11.63 -7.55 -9.09
C PRO A 188 12.39 -7.49 -7.76
N ASN A 189 11.69 -7.68 -6.63
CA ASN A 189 12.28 -7.69 -5.30
C ASN A 189 11.47 -8.61 -4.37
N ALA A 190 12.00 -8.93 -3.19
CA ALA A 190 11.37 -9.84 -2.22
C ALA A 190 10.04 -9.30 -1.64
N ASN A 191 9.83 -7.98 -1.72
CA ASN A 191 8.66 -7.26 -1.21
C ASN A 191 7.97 -6.53 -2.34
N ALA A 192 7.50 -7.28 -3.33
CA ALA A 192 6.85 -6.68 -4.46
C ALA A 192 5.43 -6.23 -4.07
N SER A 193 4.98 -5.16 -4.69
CA SER A 193 3.56 -4.85 -4.76
C SER A 193 3.07 -5.30 -6.13
N CYS A 194 1.97 -6.04 -6.16
CA CYS A 194 1.43 -6.65 -7.36
C CYS A 194 -0.03 -6.25 -7.55
N TYR A 195 -0.51 -6.37 -8.79
CA TYR A 195 -1.93 -6.35 -9.09
C TYR A 195 -2.28 -7.45 -10.09
N THR A 196 -3.51 -7.94 -10.01
CA THR A 196 -4.14 -8.75 -11.07
C THR A 196 -5.53 -8.22 -11.35
N SER A 197 -6.08 -8.50 -12.53
CA SER A 197 -7.40 -8.08 -12.96
C SER A 197 -8.27 -9.25 -13.38
N ARG A 198 -9.58 -9.04 -13.37
CA ARG A 198 -10.56 -9.89 -14.07
C ARG A 198 -11.70 -9.03 -14.59
N GLN A 199 -12.45 -9.55 -15.56
CA GLN A 199 -13.77 -9.01 -15.84
C GLN A 199 -14.64 -9.12 -14.59
N GLN A 200 -15.52 -8.15 -14.36
CA GLN A 200 -16.32 -8.08 -13.13
C GLN A 200 -17.23 -9.31 -12.92
N ASP A 201 -17.67 -9.94 -14.00
CA ASP A 201 -18.42 -11.21 -14.02
C ASP A 201 -17.52 -12.45 -14.16
N GLY A 202 -16.21 -12.24 -14.30
CA GLY A 202 -15.21 -13.28 -14.45
C GLY A 202 -14.95 -14.01 -13.14
N ALA A 203 -14.81 -15.33 -13.22
CA ALA A 203 -14.51 -16.15 -12.04
C ALA A 203 -13.03 -16.05 -11.61
N VAL A 204 -12.12 -15.88 -12.57
CA VAL A 204 -10.67 -16.05 -12.36
C VAL A 204 -9.93 -14.75 -12.65
N PHE A 205 -8.97 -14.43 -11.79
CA PHE A 205 -8.01 -13.34 -12.00
C PHE A 205 -6.92 -13.75 -12.99
N ASP A 206 -6.53 -12.81 -13.84
CA ASP A 206 -5.46 -12.93 -14.82
C ASP A 206 -4.09 -13.13 -14.12
N ARG A 207 -3.04 -13.33 -14.92
CA ARG A 207 -1.67 -13.36 -14.38
C ARG A 207 -1.35 -12.02 -13.70
N PRO A 208 -0.77 -12.00 -12.49
CA PRO A 208 -0.46 -10.75 -11.83
C PRO A 208 0.76 -10.04 -12.46
N HIS A 209 0.79 -8.72 -12.30
CA HIS A 209 1.81 -7.80 -12.76
C HIS A 209 2.41 -7.07 -11.56
N ALA A 210 3.67 -6.62 -11.68
CA ALA A 210 4.23 -5.70 -10.71
C ALA A 210 3.49 -4.35 -10.77
N LEU A 211 3.14 -3.81 -9.61
CA LEU A 211 2.49 -2.51 -9.46
C LEU A 211 3.52 -1.37 -9.51
N ASP A 212 4.71 -1.61 -9.00
CA ASP A 212 5.83 -0.67 -9.00
C ASP A 212 7.14 -1.44 -9.18
N TYR A 213 8.04 -0.89 -9.99
CA TYR A 213 9.34 -1.49 -10.31
C TYR A 213 10.49 -0.84 -9.52
N GLY A 214 10.18 0.19 -8.74
CA GLY A 214 11.12 0.87 -7.88
C GLY A 214 11.65 -0.05 -6.77
N PRO A 215 12.84 0.27 -6.24
CA PRO A 215 13.43 -0.50 -5.16
C PRO A 215 12.58 -0.41 -3.87
N ASP A 216 11.94 0.73 -3.61
CA ASP A 216 11.29 1.03 -2.33
C ASP A 216 9.83 1.45 -2.54
N PHE A 217 8.97 0.44 -2.71
CA PHE A 217 7.51 0.61 -2.81
C PHE A 217 6.79 -0.66 -2.32
N TYR A 218 6.06 -0.56 -1.21
CA TYR A 218 5.35 -1.68 -0.59
C TYR A 218 4.00 -1.26 0.03
N ALA A 219 3.18 -2.25 0.39
CA ALA A 219 1.93 -2.08 1.12
C ALA A 219 1.02 -0.95 0.57
N PRO A 220 0.67 -0.98 -0.73
CA PRO A 220 -0.17 0.06 -1.31
C PRO A 220 -1.60 -0.02 -0.77
N GLN A 221 -2.25 1.13 -0.64
CA GLN A 221 -3.66 1.23 -0.32
C GLN A 221 -4.33 2.29 -1.19
N THR A 222 -5.53 1.96 -1.67
CA THR A 222 -6.39 2.86 -2.43
C THR A 222 -7.46 3.49 -1.56
N LEU A 223 -7.79 4.74 -1.85
CA LEU A 223 -8.94 5.47 -1.33
C LEU A 223 -9.78 6.00 -2.49
N HIS A 224 -11.08 6.15 -2.25
CA HIS A 224 -11.95 6.86 -3.18
C HIS A 224 -11.78 8.36 -2.97
N GLY A 225 -11.52 9.09 -4.05
CA GLY A 225 -11.59 10.54 -4.05
C GLY A 225 -13.03 11.05 -4.21
N PRO A 226 -13.24 12.36 -3.99
CA PRO A 226 -14.57 12.98 -4.00
C PRO A 226 -15.31 12.87 -5.35
N HIS A 227 -14.61 12.66 -6.47
CA HIS A 227 -15.26 12.49 -7.79
C HIS A 227 -15.29 11.03 -8.27
N GLY A 228 -15.08 10.08 -7.36
CA GLY A 228 -15.12 8.65 -7.66
C GLY A 228 -13.81 8.09 -8.19
N GLU A 229 -12.75 8.90 -8.26
CA GLU A 229 -11.41 8.43 -8.58
C GLU A 229 -10.86 7.44 -7.53
N HIS A 230 -9.96 6.57 -7.98
CA HIS A 230 -9.15 5.75 -7.09
C HIS A 230 -7.77 6.38 -6.95
N ILE A 231 -7.43 6.77 -5.72
CA ILE A 231 -6.16 7.38 -5.37
C ILE A 231 -5.33 6.38 -4.56
N LEU A 232 -4.10 6.14 -4.98
CA LEU A 232 -3.20 5.15 -4.42
C LEU A 232 -1.98 5.81 -3.78
N TRP A 233 -1.62 5.34 -2.60
CA TRP A 233 -0.32 5.57 -1.95
C TRP A 233 0.34 4.22 -1.68
N GLY A 234 1.65 4.18 -1.75
CA GLY A 234 2.45 3.07 -1.20
C GLY A 234 3.45 3.59 -0.19
N TRP A 235 3.89 2.68 0.68
CA TRP A 235 4.98 2.93 1.59
C TRP A 235 6.31 2.82 0.85
N MET A 236 7.12 3.88 0.90
CA MET A 236 8.49 3.89 0.38
C MET A 236 9.45 3.36 1.44
N GLY A 237 9.41 2.05 1.65
CA GLY A 237 10.27 1.32 2.59
C GLY A 237 10.13 -0.19 2.42
N ARG A 238 10.91 -0.94 3.21
CA ARG A 238 10.89 -2.41 3.21
C ARG A 238 10.82 -2.95 4.63
N PRO A 239 9.98 -3.97 4.90
CA PRO A 239 9.86 -4.54 6.25
C PRO A 239 11.20 -5.03 6.84
N GLU A 240 12.06 -5.61 6.01
CA GLU A 240 13.31 -6.27 6.41
C GLU A 240 14.54 -5.34 6.39
N GLN A 241 14.37 -4.06 6.03
CA GLN A 241 15.46 -3.08 6.02
C GLN A 241 15.16 -1.90 6.95
N PRO A 242 15.17 -2.13 8.27
CA PRO A 242 14.91 -1.06 9.23
C PRO A 242 16.05 -0.02 9.28
N ASP A 243 17.27 -0.41 8.92
CA ASP A 243 18.47 0.43 8.99
C ASP A 243 18.60 1.32 7.75
N THR A 244 17.86 2.44 7.76
CA THR A 244 17.94 3.49 6.74
C THR A 244 18.77 4.68 7.23
N PRO A 245 19.48 5.42 6.35
CA PRO A 245 20.28 6.58 6.79
C PRO A 245 19.50 7.62 7.59
N SER A 246 18.21 7.82 7.27
CA SER A 246 17.32 8.75 7.97
C SER A 246 17.05 8.39 9.44
N VAL A 247 17.34 7.15 9.87
CA VAL A 247 17.22 6.72 11.28
C VAL A 247 18.10 7.60 12.18
N ALA A 248 19.26 8.04 11.70
CA ALA A 248 20.12 8.96 12.43
C ALA A 248 19.44 10.32 12.73
N ASP A 249 18.50 10.73 11.87
CA ASP A 249 17.75 11.98 11.95
C ASP A 249 16.40 11.82 12.68
N GLY A 250 16.10 10.65 13.26
CA GLY A 250 14.91 10.46 14.09
C GLY A 250 13.69 9.89 13.35
N TRP A 251 13.76 9.60 12.06
CA TRP A 251 12.62 9.13 11.25
C TRP A 251 13.03 8.03 10.27
N SER A 252 12.07 7.28 9.75
CA SER A 252 12.33 6.28 8.72
C SER A 252 11.17 6.20 7.74
N HIS A 253 11.52 6.13 6.45
CA HIS A 253 10.61 6.01 5.32
C HIS A 253 9.59 7.15 5.16
N CYS A 254 8.87 7.13 4.04
CA CYS A 254 7.76 8.02 3.75
C CYS A 254 6.72 7.30 2.89
N LEU A 255 5.65 8.01 2.51
CA LEU A 255 4.73 7.53 1.48
C LEU A 255 5.14 8.04 0.12
N SER A 256 4.76 7.30 -0.91
CA SER A 256 4.83 7.77 -2.28
C SER A 256 3.92 9.00 -2.48
N ALA A 257 4.18 9.74 -3.55
CA ALA A 257 3.21 10.69 -4.05
C ALA A 257 1.86 10.00 -4.34
N PRO A 258 0.71 10.69 -4.15
CA PRO A 258 -0.60 10.17 -4.52
C PRO A 258 -0.68 9.89 -6.02
N ARG A 259 -1.23 8.73 -6.38
CA ARG A 259 -1.38 8.29 -7.78
C ARG A 259 -2.83 8.09 -8.12
N LEU A 260 -3.30 8.70 -9.20
CA LEU A 260 -4.58 8.36 -9.81
C LEU A 260 -4.45 7.07 -10.61
N LEU A 261 -5.40 6.16 -10.38
CA LEU A 261 -5.50 4.90 -11.10
C LEU A 261 -6.51 5.00 -12.25
N SER A 262 -6.15 4.45 -13.40
CA SER A 262 -7.06 4.25 -14.53
C SER A 262 -6.73 2.96 -15.27
N TRP A 263 -7.68 2.41 -16.01
CA TRP A 263 -7.45 1.26 -16.88
C TRP A 263 -7.25 1.73 -18.33
N ARG A 264 -6.11 1.39 -18.94
CA ARG A 264 -5.74 1.81 -20.30
C ARG A 264 -4.96 0.70 -21.01
N ASP A 265 -5.31 0.43 -22.27
CA ASP A 265 -4.60 -0.53 -23.13
C ASP A 265 -4.42 -1.93 -22.50
N GLY A 266 -5.42 -2.37 -21.72
CA GLY A 266 -5.41 -3.67 -21.04
C GLY A 266 -4.53 -3.75 -19.80
N LEU A 267 -4.03 -2.62 -19.28
CA LEU A 267 -3.19 -2.56 -18.09
C LEU A 267 -3.64 -1.47 -17.12
N LEU A 268 -3.20 -1.59 -15.87
CA LEU A 268 -3.34 -0.54 -14.87
C LEU A 268 -2.38 0.61 -15.18
N SER A 269 -2.93 1.80 -15.39
CA SER A 269 -2.18 3.04 -15.58
C SER A 269 -2.22 3.88 -14.31
N GLN A 270 -1.06 4.37 -13.89
CA GLN A 270 -0.86 5.23 -12.73
C GLN A 270 -0.35 6.60 -13.18
N GLN A 271 -0.92 7.68 -12.67
CA GLN A 271 -0.46 9.05 -12.91
C GLN A 271 -0.34 9.81 -11.58
N PRO A 272 0.67 10.67 -11.38
CA PRO A 272 0.70 11.56 -10.22
C PRO A 272 -0.60 12.36 -10.12
N HIS A 273 -1.14 12.51 -8.91
CA HIS A 273 -2.39 13.24 -8.72
C HIS A 273 -2.24 14.71 -9.18
N PRO A 274 -3.19 15.27 -9.96
CA PRO A 274 -3.10 16.64 -10.49
C PRO A 274 -2.95 17.73 -9.43
N ALA A 275 -3.40 17.49 -8.19
CA ALA A 275 -3.19 18.43 -7.07
C ALA A 275 -1.70 18.76 -6.87
N LEU A 276 -0.79 17.81 -7.13
CA LEU A 276 0.65 18.03 -6.98
C LEU A 276 1.20 19.13 -7.89
N GLN A 277 0.47 19.48 -8.97
CA GLN A 277 0.86 20.58 -9.85
C GLN A 277 0.88 21.93 -9.14
N ALA A 278 0.11 22.10 -8.05
CA ALA A 278 0.13 23.31 -7.24
C ALA A 278 1.44 23.48 -6.46
N LEU A 279 2.23 22.41 -6.27
CA LEU A 279 3.57 22.48 -5.67
C LEU A 279 4.62 23.02 -6.64
N ARG A 280 4.29 23.17 -7.93
CA ARG A 280 5.23 23.68 -8.94
C ARG A 280 5.50 25.15 -8.69
N GLY A 281 6.76 25.46 -8.38
CA GLY A 281 7.28 26.81 -8.36
C GLY A 281 7.64 27.31 -9.77
N LYS A 282 8.59 28.26 -9.82
CA LYS A 282 9.15 28.75 -11.07
C LYS A 282 9.87 27.63 -11.82
N GLY A 283 9.34 27.25 -12.98
CA GLY A 283 9.94 26.27 -13.87
C GLY A 283 10.90 26.86 -14.89
N VAL A 284 11.63 25.97 -15.57
CA VAL A 284 12.44 26.28 -16.75
C VAL A 284 11.96 25.39 -17.88
N LEU A 285 11.66 25.98 -19.04
CA LEU A 285 11.31 25.24 -20.25
C LEU A 285 12.52 25.26 -21.19
N LEU A 286 12.99 24.07 -21.56
CA LEU A 286 14.04 23.87 -22.55
C LEU A 286 13.43 23.10 -23.72
N THR A 287 13.54 23.64 -24.93
CA THR A 287 13.02 23.02 -26.16
C THR A 287 14.16 22.68 -27.10
N ASP A 288 14.01 21.61 -27.87
CA ASP A 288 14.91 21.20 -28.96
C ASP A 288 16.40 21.16 -28.56
N GLN A 289 16.67 20.70 -27.33
CA GLN A 289 18.04 20.55 -26.84
C GLN A 289 18.70 19.35 -27.53
N ALA A 290 19.76 19.62 -28.30
CA ALA A 290 20.62 18.56 -28.83
C ALA A 290 21.53 18.03 -27.71
N ILE A 291 21.43 16.73 -27.43
CA ILE A 291 22.20 16.05 -26.39
C ILE A 291 23.24 15.16 -27.08
N HIS A 292 24.52 15.39 -26.77
CA HIS A 292 25.65 14.60 -27.26
C HIS A 292 26.57 14.26 -26.10
N GLY A 293 26.73 12.97 -25.78
CA GLY A 293 27.48 12.54 -24.61
C GLY A 293 26.87 13.08 -23.31
N ASP A 294 27.72 13.49 -22.38
CA ASP A 294 27.28 14.07 -21.11
C ASP A 294 26.69 15.47 -21.31
N TRP A 295 25.48 15.68 -20.79
CA TRP A 295 24.77 16.95 -20.88
C TRP A 295 24.27 17.39 -19.52
N GLN A 296 24.48 18.67 -19.20
CA GLN A 296 24.03 19.31 -17.98
C GLN A 296 23.59 20.73 -18.31
N HIS A 297 22.64 21.28 -17.53
CA HIS A 297 22.12 22.63 -17.74
C HIS A 297 22.06 23.40 -16.42
N ALA A 298 22.68 24.58 -16.37
CA ALA A 298 22.84 25.37 -15.13
C ALA A 298 21.50 25.77 -14.48
N ALA A 299 20.42 25.85 -15.27
CA ALA A 299 19.09 26.16 -14.77
C ALA A 299 18.33 24.95 -14.19
N VAL A 300 18.87 23.74 -14.32
CA VAL A 300 18.31 22.51 -13.76
C VAL A 300 19.12 22.14 -12.53
N HIS A 301 18.73 22.67 -11.38
CA HIS A 301 19.40 22.47 -10.10
C HIS A 301 18.40 22.55 -8.93
N GLY A 302 18.81 22.09 -7.74
CA GLY A 302 18.01 22.12 -6.52
C GLY A 302 17.86 20.76 -5.85
N GLU A 303 17.26 20.75 -4.67
CA GLU A 303 17.09 19.53 -3.85
C GLU A 303 15.71 18.87 -4.02
N CYS A 304 14.75 19.62 -4.57
CA CYS A 304 13.38 19.20 -4.84
C CYS A 304 12.91 19.82 -6.17
N GLY A 305 12.38 19.00 -7.07
CA GLY A 305 11.86 19.45 -8.35
C GLY A 305 11.15 18.33 -9.12
N GLU A 306 10.37 18.74 -10.11
CA GLU A 306 9.71 17.85 -11.06
C GLU A 306 10.35 18.03 -12.44
N LEU A 307 10.69 16.93 -13.10
CA LEU A 307 11.26 16.92 -14.45
C LEU A 307 10.27 16.24 -15.40
N GLN A 308 9.83 16.97 -16.42
CA GLN A 308 9.06 16.42 -17.53
C GLN A 308 9.92 16.43 -18.78
N LEU A 309 10.20 15.23 -19.30
CA LEU A 309 11.14 15.04 -20.40
C LEU A 309 10.44 14.33 -21.55
N ASN A 310 10.54 14.91 -22.74
CA ASN A 310 10.19 14.26 -24.00
C ASN A 310 11.47 13.99 -24.76
N LEU A 311 11.91 12.73 -24.77
CA LEU A 311 13.16 12.32 -25.42
C LEU A 311 12.86 11.70 -26.77
N ARG A 312 13.59 12.13 -27.80
CA ARG A 312 13.60 11.51 -29.13
C ARG A 312 15.02 11.06 -29.42
N SER A 313 15.23 9.75 -29.48
CA SER A 313 16.52 9.21 -29.92
C SER A 313 16.61 9.18 -31.44
N THR A 314 17.80 9.43 -31.98
CA THR A 314 18.14 9.28 -33.40
C THR A 314 18.74 7.92 -33.73
N ASP A 315 19.10 7.13 -32.71
CA ASP A 315 19.65 5.78 -32.82
C ASP A 315 19.12 4.87 -31.70
N ALA A 316 19.51 3.59 -31.68
CA ALA A 316 19.12 2.64 -30.63
C ALA A 316 19.97 2.77 -29.34
N SER A 317 20.57 3.94 -29.08
CA SER A 317 21.37 4.16 -27.87
C SER A 317 20.51 4.34 -26.62
N ALA A 318 21.10 4.06 -25.46
CA ALA A 318 20.49 4.33 -24.16
C ALA A 318 20.74 5.78 -23.74
N CYS A 319 19.72 6.41 -23.13
CA CYS A 319 19.85 7.70 -22.48
C CYS A 319 19.65 7.52 -20.98
N HIS A 320 20.62 7.95 -20.17
CA HIS A 320 20.58 7.85 -18.71
C HIS A 320 20.35 9.24 -18.10
N LEU A 321 19.43 9.32 -17.14
CA LEU A 321 19.22 10.52 -16.34
C LEU A 321 19.90 10.32 -14.99
N LEU A 322 21.02 11.02 -14.79
CA LEU A 322 21.74 11.02 -13.52
C LEU A 322 21.19 12.12 -12.62
N LEU A 323 20.67 11.76 -11.45
CA LEU A 323 20.07 12.69 -10.48
C LEU A 323 20.98 12.82 -9.25
N ARG A 324 20.73 13.84 -8.42
CA ARG A 324 21.49 14.08 -7.17
C ARG A 324 23.02 14.06 -7.37
N GLN A 325 23.49 14.63 -8.48
CA GLN A 325 24.91 14.78 -8.78
C GLN A 325 25.46 16.02 -8.07
N GLY A 326 26.46 15.83 -7.21
CA GLY A 326 27.14 16.89 -6.48
C GLY A 326 28.50 16.43 -5.98
N GLN A 327 29.27 17.30 -5.31
CA GLN A 327 30.64 16.97 -4.86
C GLN A 327 30.74 15.75 -3.95
N HIS A 328 29.63 15.36 -3.31
CA HIS A 328 29.57 14.28 -2.32
C HIS A 328 28.53 13.20 -2.64
N CYS A 329 27.80 13.31 -3.75
CA CYS A 329 26.71 12.40 -4.11
C CYS A 329 26.66 12.20 -5.62
N HIS A 330 26.55 10.93 -6.03
CA HIS A 330 26.34 10.56 -7.43
C HIS A 330 25.40 9.35 -7.46
N THR A 331 24.27 9.45 -8.15
CA THR A 331 23.56 8.26 -8.63
C THR A 331 24.31 7.71 -9.84
N GLY A 332 24.73 6.45 -9.78
CA GLY A 332 25.39 5.75 -10.90
C GLY A 332 24.41 5.05 -11.82
#